data_AF-A0A7Y5E4X4-F1
#
_entry.id   AF-A0A7Y5E4X4-F1
#
_cell.length_a   1.000
_cell.length_b   1.000
_cell.length_c   1.000
_cell.angle_alpha   90.00
_cell.angle_beta   90.00
_cell.angle_gamma   90.00
#
_symmetry.space_group_name_H-M   'P 1'
#
loop_
_entity.id
_entity.type
_entity.pdbx_description
1 polymer ?
#
loop_
_entity_poly.entity_id
_entity_poly.type
_entity_poly.pdbx_seq_one_letter_code
_entity_poly.pdbx_strand_id
1 'polypeptide(L)'
;MGSPDVPANVPFFVGPGESEGRSAMGLVMGPLADRELAGKGPLREWRFEADPSHLFAGVLDVFGDGTVCALPVPGHPRGSAAYLVRTPAGPVLFTGDACHTRFGWEHHMEPGTFSWDVARSRESLEQLKELVARHPRIDVRLGHQDLRE
;
A
#
# COMPACT_ATOMS: atom_id res chain seq x y z
N MET A 1 15.98 -9.12 -9.99
CA MET A 1 15.59 -8.93 -8.59
C MET A 1 14.08 -8.95 -8.57
N GLY A 2 13.50 -10.00 -8.03
CA GLY A 2 12.06 -10.17 -7.96
C GLY A 2 11.68 -11.41 -7.19
N SER A 3 10.41 -11.79 -7.24
CA SER A 3 9.95 -12.97 -6.54
C SER A 3 10.68 -14.26 -6.93
N PRO A 4 11.18 -14.49 -8.17
CA PRO A 4 11.98 -15.68 -8.48
C PRO A 4 13.22 -15.87 -7.62
N ASP A 5 13.82 -14.77 -7.14
CA ASP A 5 15.03 -14.77 -6.31
C ASP A 5 14.74 -15.10 -4.83
N VAL A 6 13.47 -15.12 -4.42
CA VAL A 6 13.03 -15.44 -3.06
C VAL A 6 12.83 -16.96 -2.90
N PRO A 7 13.32 -17.62 -1.83
CA PRO A 7 13.07 -19.06 -1.62
C PRO A 7 11.58 -19.42 -1.61
N ALA A 8 11.22 -20.57 -2.20
CA ALA A 8 9.82 -20.97 -2.41
C ALA A 8 9.02 -21.18 -1.10
N ASN A 9 9.70 -21.44 0.02
CA ASN A 9 9.10 -21.62 1.33
C ASN A 9 8.83 -20.31 2.08
N VAL A 10 9.28 -19.16 1.56
CA VAL A 10 8.99 -17.85 2.15
C VAL A 10 7.54 -17.49 1.81
N PRO A 11 6.69 -17.17 2.81
CA PRO A 11 5.30 -16.81 2.55
C PRO A 11 5.21 -15.43 1.90
N PHE A 12 4.29 -15.30 0.95
CA PHE A 12 3.93 -14.03 0.33
C PHE A 12 2.61 -13.54 0.93
N PHE A 13 2.61 -12.27 1.31
CA PHE A 13 1.43 -11.61 1.84
C PHE A 13 0.98 -10.48 0.92
N VAL A 14 -0.33 -10.35 0.76
CA VAL A 14 -1.01 -9.28 0.02
C VAL A 14 -2.07 -8.64 0.92
N GLY A 15 -2.57 -7.46 0.55
CA GLY A 15 -3.70 -6.89 1.28
C GLY A 15 -5.02 -7.63 1.00
N PRO A 16 -6.03 -7.45 1.86
CA PRO A 16 -7.33 -8.09 1.71
C PRO A 16 -7.98 -7.87 0.35
N GLY A 17 -8.38 -8.96 -0.31
CA GLY A 17 -9.09 -8.94 -1.58
C GLY A 17 -8.23 -8.59 -2.80
N GLU A 18 -6.90 -8.50 -2.66
CA GLU A 18 -5.98 -8.22 -3.78
C GLU A 18 -6.10 -9.28 -4.89
N SER A 19 -6.19 -10.55 -4.50
CA SER A 19 -6.24 -11.70 -5.41
C SER A 19 -7.65 -11.99 -5.96
N GLU A 20 -8.68 -11.30 -5.47
CA GLU A 20 -10.09 -11.57 -5.80
C GLU A 20 -10.62 -10.70 -6.95
N GLY A 21 -9.90 -9.63 -7.29
CA GLY A 21 -10.34 -8.63 -8.26
C GLY A 21 -10.26 -9.10 -9.71
N ARG A 22 -11.41 -9.22 -10.39
CA ARG A 22 -11.45 -9.31 -11.85
C ARG A 22 -11.55 -7.91 -12.44
N SER A 23 -10.50 -7.43 -13.08
CA SER A 23 -10.50 -6.19 -13.85
C SER A 23 -9.98 -6.45 -15.27
N ALA A 24 -10.33 -5.56 -16.22
CA ALA A 24 -9.77 -5.64 -17.58
C ALA A 24 -8.24 -5.57 -17.55
N MET A 25 -7.67 -4.76 -16.64
CA MET A 25 -6.23 -4.72 -16.40
C MET A 25 -5.71 -6.06 -15.83
N GLY A 26 -6.41 -6.67 -14.88
CA GLY A 26 -6.05 -7.98 -14.33
C GLY A 26 -6.04 -9.08 -15.38
N LEU A 27 -6.87 -9.00 -16.42
CA LEU A 27 -6.80 -9.93 -17.55
C LEU A 27 -5.56 -9.72 -18.42
N VAL A 28 -5.08 -8.48 -18.53
CA VAL A 28 -3.88 -8.13 -19.30
C VAL A 28 -2.60 -8.45 -18.50
N MET A 29 -2.59 -8.15 -17.19
CA MET A 29 -1.41 -8.25 -16.33
C MET A 29 -1.33 -9.53 -15.52
N GLY A 30 -2.44 -10.24 -15.33
CA GLY A 30 -2.52 -11.51 -14.61
C GLY A 30 -1.47 -12.52 -15.04
N PRO A 31 -1.29 -12.82 -16.34
CA PRO A 31 -0.27 -13.77 -16.79
C PRO A 31 1.16 -13.39 -16.42
N LEU A 32 1.46 -12.09 -16.33
CA LEU A 32 2.78 -11.61 -15.89
C LEU A 32 2.94 -11.80 -14.38
N ALA A 33 1.93 -11.46 -13.59
CA ALA A 33 1.91 -11.69 -12.15
C ALA A 33 2.02 -13.19 -11.80
N ASP A 34 1.28 -14.05 -12.51
CA ASP A 34 1.32 -15.51 -12.37
C ASP A 34 2.72 -16.06 -12.69
N ARG A 35 3.37 -15.52 -13.73
CA ARG A 35 4.74 -15.90 -14.10
C ARG A 35 5.75 -15.49 -13.03
N GLU A 36 5.62 -14.28 -12.49
CA GLU A 36 6.48 -13.83 -11.39
C GLU A 36 6.32 -14.76 -10.18
N LEU A 37 5.09 -15.06 -9.78
CA LEU A 37 4.78 -15.90 -8.61
C LEU A 37 4.90 -17.40 -8.86
N ALA A 38 5.38 -17.83 -10.03
CA ALA A 38 5.49 -19.24 -10.38
C ALA A 38 6.37 -20.01 -9.38
N GLY A 39 5.85 -21.12 -8.85
CA GLY A 39 6.55 -21.95 -7.87
C GLY A 39 6.55 -21.40 -6.43
N LYS A 40 5.82 -20.31 -6.15
CA LYS A 40 5.58 -19.84 -4.78
C LYS A 40 4.37 -20.55 -4.16
N GLY A 41 4.31 -20.52 -2.83
CA GLY A 41 3.11 -20.94 -2.10
C GLY A 41 1.92 -20.01 -2.35
N PRO A 42 0.73 -20.35 -1.82
CA PRO A 42 -0.46 -19.52 -1.97
C PRO A 42 -0.23 -18.14 -1.33
N LEU A 43 -0.77 -17.10 -1.98
CA LEU A 43 -0.83 -15.77 -1.41
C LEU A 43 -1.65 -15.78 -0.13
N ARG A 44 -1.14 -15.12 0.90
CA ARG A 44 -1.82 -14.94 2.19
C ARG A 44 -2.28 -13.52 2.31
N GLU A 45 -3.40 -13.29 2.97
CA GLU A 45 -3.87 -11.93 3.20
C GLU A 45 -3.41 -11.41 4.55
N TRP A 46 -3.01 -10.14 4.57
CA TRP A 46 -2.82 -9.41 5.81
C TRP A 46 -4.12 -9.28 6.58
N ARG A 47 -4.01 -9.39 7.91
CA ARG A 47 -5.13 -9.17 8.83
C ARG A 47 -4.87 -7.89 9.59
N PHE A 48 -5.71 -6.89 9.35
CA PHE A 48 -5.65 -5.62 10.04
C PHE A 48 -6.54 -5.68 11.29
N GLU A 49 -6.01 -5.17 12.40
CA GLU A 49 -6.78 -4.97 13.63
C GLU A 49 -7.43 -3.59 13.62
N ALA A 50 -8.50 -3.38 14.38
CA ALA A 50 -9.19 -2.09 14.38
C ALA A 50 -8.25 -0.94 14.77
N ASP A 51 -8.25 0.13 13.97
CA ASP A 51 -7.46 1.33 14.25
C ASP A 51 -8.07 2.09 15.44
N PRO A 52 -7.36 2.25 16.57
CA PRO A 52 -7.87 3.01 17.72
C PRO A 52 -8.11 4.50 17.40
N SER A 53 -7.44 5.05 16.39
CA SER A 53 -7.62 6.43 15.96
C SER A 53 -8.80 6.62 15.01
N HIS A 54 -9.40 5.50 14.56
CA HIS A 54 -10.47 5.45 13.58
C HIS A 54 -10.17 6.16 12.26
N LEU A 55 -8.88 6.42 11.96
CA LEU A 55 -8.47 7.08 10.73
C LEU A 55 -8.46 6.08 9.57
N PHE A 56 -8.02 4.86 9.82
CA PHE A 56 -8.06 3.74 8.88
C PHE A 56 -9.06 2.67 9.34
N ALA A 57 -9.46 1.79 8.41
CA ALA A 57 -10.29 0.64 8.77
C ALA A 57 -9.57 -0.33 9.72
N GLY A 58 -8.24 -0.32 9.71
CA GLY A 58 -7.42 -1.06 10.64
C GLY A 58 -5.94 -0.70 10.54
N VAL A 59 -5.12 -1.32 11.39
CA VAL A 59 -3.67 -1.23 11.41
C VAL A 59 -3.11 -2.63 11.64
N LEU A 60 -1.99 -2.94 10.98
CA LEU A 60 -1.23 -4.15 11.24
C LEU A 60 0.19 -3.76 11.68
N ASP A 61 0.60 -4.21 12.86
CA ASP A 61 1.99 -4.20 13.27
C ASP A 61 2.70 -5.42 12.65
N VAL A 62 3.55 -5.17 11.65
CA VAL A 62 4.17 -6.23 10.84
C VAL A 62 5.14 -7.08 11.65
N PHE A 63 5.83 -6.48 12.62
CA PHE A 63 6.84 -7.16 13.43
C PHE A 63 6.43 -7.38 14.89
N GLY A 64 5.34 -6.74 15.35
CA GLY A 64 4.86 -6.83 16.74
C GLY A 64 5.60 -5.91 17.72
N ASP A 65 6.53 -5.08 17.24
CA ASP A 65 7.25 -4.06 18.00
C ASP A 65 6.87 -2.62 17.58
N GLY A 66 5.93 -2.54 16.63
CA GLY A 66 5.38 -1.36 15.98
C GLY A 66 6.35 -0.62 15.08
N THR A 67 7.58 -1.10 14.86
CA THR A 67 8.56 -0.40 14.01
C THR A 67 8.06 -0.24 12.58
N VAL A 68 7.24 -1.17 12.09
CA VAL A 68 6.57 -1.10 10.79
C VAL A 68 5.08 -1.38 10.98
N CYS A 69 4.28 -0.34 10.76
CA CYS A 69 2.83 -0.43 10.75
C CYS A 69 2.32 -0.36 9.31
N ALA A 70 1.59 -1.38 8.86
CA ALA A 70 0.85 -1.35 7.60
C ALA A 70 -0.53 -0.70 7.82
N LEU A 71 -0.94 0.12 6.87
CA LEU A 71 -2.20 0.87 6.85
C LEU A 71 -2.97 0.47 5.57
N PRO A 72 -4.20 -0.02 5.67
CA PRO A 72 -4.99 -0.38 4.50
C PRO A 72 -5.42 0.91 3.79
N VAL A 73 -5.07 1.02 2.51
CA VAL A 73 -5.37 2.17 1.64
C VAL A 73 -5.99 1.69 0.32
N PRO A 74 -7.13 0.97 0.39
CA PRO A 74 -7.76 0.38 -0.79
C PRO A 74 -8.17 1.47 -1.79
N GLY A 75 -8.22 1.12 -3.06
CA GLY A 75 -8.78 1.98 -4.10
C GLY A 75 -8.03 1.86 -5.41
N HIS A 76 -6.70 1.97 -5.39
CA HIS A 76 -5.89 1.72 -6.58
C HIS A 76 -5.93 0.22 -6.95
N PRO A 77 -5.15 -0.66 -6.30
CA PRO A 77 -5.65 -2.00 -6.02
C PRO A 77 -6.59 -2.07 -4.82
N ARG A 78 -7.34 -3.17 -4.75
CA ARG A 78 -8.22 -3.44 -3.60
C ARG A 78 -7.43 -3.70 -2.33
N GLY A 79 -6.31 -4.42 -2.40
CA GLY A 79 -5.45 -4.75 -1.27
C GLY A 79 -4.26 -3.82 -1.09
N SER A 80 -4.32 -2.59 -1.62
CA SER A 80 -3.26 -1.60 -1.41
C SER A 80 -3.05 -1.30 0.08
N ALA A 81 -1.77 -1.22 0.46
CA ALA A 81 -1.33 -0.88 1.81
C ALA A 81 -0.20 0.15 1.76
N ALA A 82 -0.25 1.14 2.65
CA ALA A 82 0.82 2.07 2.94
C ALA A 82 1.56 1.59 4.20
N TYR A 83 2.80 2.03 4.39
CA TYR A 83 3.62 1.60 5.52
C TYR A 83 4.18 2.81 6.27
N LEU A 84 3.82 2.92 7.55
CA LEU A 84 4.44 3.85 8.48
C LEU A 84 5.60 3.14 9.19
N VAL A 85 6.81 3.59 8.90
CA VAL A 85 8.06 3.01 9.43
C VAL A 85 8.67 3.98 10.42
N ARG A 86 8.91 3.52 11.66
CA ARG A 86 9.62 4.29 12.67
C ARG A 86 11.11 4.02 12.57
N THR A 87 11.87 5.04 12.17
CA THR A 87 13.33 4.96 12.05
C THR A 87 14.02 5.82 13.10
N PRO A 88 15.33 5.63 13.36
CA PRO A 88 16.10 6.53 14.23
C PRO A 88 16.12 7.99 13.76
N ALA A 89 15.95 8.25 12.46
CA ALA A 89 15.91 9.60 11.89
C ALA A 89 14.52 10.25 11.96
N GLY A 90 13.49 9.48 12.31
CA GLY A 90 12.09 9.92 12.32
C GLY A 90 11.15 8.92 11.64
N PRO A 91 9.84 9.15 11.74
CA PRO A 91 8.85 8.32 11.06
C PRO A 91 8.84 8.61 9.54
N VAL A 92 8.74 7.56 8.74
CA VAL A 92 8.67 7.62 7.28
C VAL A 92 7.38 6.92 6.84
N LEU A 93 6.57 7.59 6.04
CA LEU A 93 5.38 7.03 5.42
C LEU A 93 5.68 6.68 3.95
N PHE A 94 5.65 5.40 3.62
CA PHE A 94 5.66 4.93 2.25
C PHE A 94 4.22 4.78 1.77
N THR A 95 3.79 5.59 0.80
CA THR A 95 2.40 5.57 0.32
C THR A 95 2.11 4.38 -0.57
N GLY A 96 3.15 3.77 -1.15
CA GLY A 96 3.01 2.87 -2.29
C GLY A 96 2.20 3.55 -3.40
N ASP A 97 1.38 2.76 -4.09
CA ASP A 97 0.57 3.27 -5.19
C ASP A 97 -0.70 3.99 -4.74
N ALA A 98 -0.90 4.26 -3.44
CA ALA A 98 -1.96 5.19 -3.03
C ALA A 98 -1.66 6.63 -3.49
N CYS A 99 -0.38 6.96 -3.74
CA CYS A 99 0.01 8.23 -4.34
C CYS A 99 1.31 8.07 -5.14
N HIS A 100 1.28 8.39 -6.44
CA HIS A 100 2.44 8.22 -7.31
C HIS A 100 3.41 9.40 -7.30
N THR A 101 2.88 10.63 -7.30
CA THR A 101 3.64 11.84 -7.65
C THR A 101 3.40 12.97 -6.67
N ARG A 102 4.37 13.90 -6.61
CA ARG A 102 4.29 15.10 -5.78
C ARG A 102 3.04 15.90 -6.11
N PHE A 103 2.76 16.06 -7.40
CA PHE A 103 1.57 16.74 -7.88
C PHE A 103 0.29 16.09 -7.33
N GLY A 104 0.21 14.75 -7.37
CA GLY A 104 -0.91 14.03 -6.79
C GLY A 104 -1.07 14.27 -5.30
N TRP A 105 0.04 14.25 -4.57
CA TRP A 105 0.06 14.54 -3.14
C TRP A 105 -0.39 15.97 -2.84
N GLU A 106 0.17 16.98 -3.49
CA GLU A 106 -0.13 18.40 -3.22
C GLU A 106 -1.55 18.78 -3.65
N HIS A 107 -2.05 18.22 -4.76
CA HIS A 107 -3.34 18.57 -5.33
C HIS A 107 -4.48 17.59 -5.02
N HIS A 108 -4.27 16.66 -4.07
CA HIS A 108 -5.31 15.69 -3.68
C HIS A 108 -5.81 14.88 -4.88
N MET A 109 -4.88 14.41 -5.71
CA MET A 109 -5.18 13.57 -6.87
C MET A 109 -4.65 12.17 -6.66
N GLU A 110 -5.59 11.24 -6.57
CA GLU A 110 -5.36 9.81 -6.55
C GLU A 110 -4.79 9.32 -7.90
N PRO A 111 -4.29 8.07 -7.98
CA PRO A 111 -3.83 7.46 -9.22
C PRO A 111 -4.95 7.12 -10.22
N GLY A 112 -5.65 8.15 -10.69
CA GLY A 112 -6.51 8.21 -11.88
C GLY A 112 -7.37 6.99 -12.22
N THR A 113 -7.67 6.85 -13.51
CA THR A 113 -8.61 5.85 -14.06
C THR A 113 -8.09 4.41 -14.01
N PHE A 114 -6.84 4.20 -13.59
CA PHE A 114 -6.26 2.87 -13.42
C PHE A 114 -6.55 2.25 -12.04
N SER A 115 -7.35 2.93 -11.21
CA SER A 115 -7.78 2.45 -9.91
C SER A 115 -9.01 1.53 -10.01
N TRP A 116 -9.07 0.52 -9.16
CA TRP A 116 -10.24 -0.35 -8.96
C TRP A 116 -11.48 0.47 -8.55
N ASP A 117 -11.28 1.44 -7.66
CA ASP A 117 -12.28 2.41 -7.25
C ASP A 117 -11.61 3.76 -6.99
N VAL A 118 -11.88 4.72 -7.87
CA VAL A 118 -11.30 6.08 -7.82
C VAL A 118 -11.74 6.85 -6.57
N ALA A 119 -13.02 6.74 -6.20
CA ALA A 119 -13.54 7.43 -5.02
C ALA A 119 -12.89 6.88 -3.74
N ARG A 120 -12.77 5.55 -3.66
CA ARG A 120 -12.09 4.90 -2.54
C ARG A 120 -10.59 5.20 -2.50
N SER A 121 -9.95 5.29 -3.66
CA SER A 121 -8.54 5.67 -3.79
C SER A 121 -8.30 7.10 -3.27
N ARG A 122 -9.19 8.02 -3.61
CA ARG A 122 -9.19 9.39 -3.08
C ARG A 122 -9.40 9.44 -1.57
N GLU A 123 -10.36 8.68 -1.02
CA GLU A 123 -10.56 8.58 0.43
C GLU A 123 -9.28 8.10 1.14
N SER A 124 -8.65 7.06 0.61
CA SER A 124 -7.39 6.52 1.14
C SER A 124 -6.25 7.56 1.11
N LEU A 125 -6.13 8.33 0.02
CA LEU A 125 -5.17 9.43 -0.07
C LEU A 125 -5.44 10.50 1.02
N GLU A 126 -6.69 10.90 1.20
CA GLU A 126 -7.04 11.88 2.25
C GLU A 126 -6.73 11.36 3.66
N GLN A 127 -6.95 10.07 3.94
CA GLN A 127 -6.59 9.47 5.22
C GLN A 127 -5.08 9.56 5.49
N LEU A 128 -4.25 9.30 4.47
CA LEU A 128 -2.79 9.46 4.59
C LEU A 128 -2.39 10.91 4.81
N LYS A 129 -3.02 11.86 4.11
CA LYS A 129 -2.75 13.29 4.28
C LYS A 129 -3.16 13.77 5.67
N GLU A 130 -4.29 13.32 6.18
CA GLU A 130 -4.76 13.61 7.54
C GLU A 130 -3.79 13.05 8.59
N LEU A 131 -3.27 11.84 8.40
CA LEU A 131 -2.23 11.27 9.27
C LEU A 131 -1.00 12.18 9.34
N VAL A 132 -0.52 12.64 8.18
CA VAL A 132 0.66 13.52 8.09
C VAL A 132 0.36 14.91 8.68
N ALA A 133 -0.85 15.43 8.51
CA ALA A 133 -1.27 16.70 9.11
C ALA A 133 -1.25 16.63 10.65
N ARG A 134 -1.70 15.50 11.23
CA ARG A 134 -1.62 15.24 12.69
C ARG A 134 -0.19 15.02 13.18
N HIS A 135 0.70 14.56 12.31
CA HIS A 135 2.08 14.20 12.65
C HIS A 135 3.08 14.79 11.64
N PRO A 136 3.32 16.12 11.68
CA PRO A 136 4.10 16.82 10.65
C PRO A 136 5.60 16.46 10.60
N ARG A 137 6.07 15.58 11.49
CA ARG A 137 7.43 15.02 11.46
C ARG A 137 7.56 13.78 10.57
N ILE A 138 6.46 13.29 10.00
CA ILE A 138 6.46 12.16 9.07
C ILE A 138 7.08 12.61 7.74
N ASP A 139 8.16 11.94 7.34
CA ASP A 139 8.73 12.04 5.99
C ASP A 139 7.90 11.19 5.03
N VAL A 140 7.41 11.76 3.92
CA VAL A 140 6.52 11.07 2.99
C VAL A 140 7.29 10.62 1.75
N ARG A 141 7.20 9.33 1.42
CA ARG A 141 7.80 8.69 0.25
C ARG A 141 6.70 8.18 -0.67
N LEU A 142 6.65 8.77 -1.86
CA LEU A 142 5.63 8.46 -2.86
C LEU A 142 6.03 7.23 -3.69
N GLY A 143 5.06 6.62 -4.36
CA GLY A 143 5.27 5.37 -5.11
C GLY A 143 6.25 5.51 -6.28
N HIS A 144 6.15 6.60 -7.05
CA HIS A 144 6.86 6.74 -8.34
C HIS A 144 7.69 8.03 -8.48
N GLN A 145 7.86 8.80 -7.40
CA GLN A 145 8.63 10.05 -7.40
C GLN A 145 9.19 10.35 -6.01
N ASP A 146 10.37 10.96 -5.90
CA ASP A 146 10.77 11.60 -4.64
C ASP A 146 9.90 12.85 -4.45
N LEU A 147 9.36 13.07 -3.25
CA LEU A 147 8.54 14.25 -2.97
C LEU A 147 9.35 15.56 -3.08
N ARG A 148 10.68 15.49 -2.96
CA ARG A 148 11.58 16.64 -2.91
C ARG A 148 12.10 17.06 -4.28
N GLU A 149 11.88 16.25 -5.30
CA GLU A 149 12.30 16.48 -6.70
C GLU A 149 11.08 16.73 -7.60
#